data_AF-A0A2Z6IFX6-F1
#
_entry.id   AF-A0A2Z6IFX6-F1
#
_cell.length_a   1.000
_cell.length_b   1.000
_cell.length_c   1.000
_cell.angle_alpha   90.00
_cell.angle_beta   90.00
_cell.angle_gamma   90.00
#
_symmetry.space_group_name_H-M   'P 1'
#
loop_
_entity.id
_entity.type
_entity.pdbx_description
1 polymer ?
#
loop_
_entity_poly.entity_id
_entity_poly.type
_entity_poly.pdbx_seq_one_letter_code
_entity_poly.pdbx_strand_id
1 'polypeptide(L)'
;MVLARAKPDTAREDMNDLLQLDFRVAEGPELYTLAIALSRRYGHHLFDTLYHALALLHPEAVLVTVDRRYFAKAQTEGRIILLGDF
;
A
#
# COMPACT_ATOMS: atom_id res chain seq x y z
N MET A 1 12.39 4.52 5.82
CA MET A 1 13.75 4.81 5.28
C MET A 1 13.74 5.68 4.01
N VAL A 2 12.62 5.82 3.29
CA VAL A 2 12.56 6.62 2.04
C VAL A 2 12.67 8.13 2.30
N LEU A 3 11.90 8.70 3.23
CA LEU A 3 11.95 10.14 3.56
C LEU A 3 13.34 10.59 3.99
N ALA A 4 13.97 9.86 4.92
CA ALA A 4 15.32 10.14 5.40
C ALA A 4 16.39 10.11 4.30
N ARG A 5 16.19 9.33 3.23
CA ARG A 5 17.12 9.27 2.10
C ARG A 5 16.80 10.32 1.03
N ALA A 6 15.52 10.58 0.78
CA ALA A 6 15.07 11.44 -0.32
C ALA A 6 15.11 12.93 0.05
N LYS A 7 14.82 13.26 1.31
CA LYS A 7 14.79 14.62 1.84
C LYS A 7 15.34 14.65 3.28
N PRO A 8 16.64 14.38 3.49
CA PRO A 8 17.20 14.23 4.83
C PRO A 8 16.96 15.45 5.72
N ASP A 9 17.04 16.66 5.15
CA ASP A 9 16.95 17.91 5.90
C ASP A 9 15.51 18.25 6.35
N THR A 10 14.49 17.86 5.57
CA THR A 10 13.07 18.11 5.87
C THR A 10 12.32 16.87 6.35
N ALA A 11 12.96 15.69 6.40
CA ALA A 11 12.30 14.42 6.71
C ALA A 11 11.52 14.43 8.03
N ARG A 12 11.97 15.21 9.02
CA ARG A 12 11.27 15.35 10.30
C ARG A 12 10.00 16.20 10.17
N GLU A 13 10.05 17.27 9.38
CA GLU A 13 8.90 18.14 9.12
C GLU A 13 7.87 17.41 8.26
N ASP A 14 8.31 16.77 7.17
CA ASP A 14 7.46 15.95 6.30
C ASP A 14 6.78 14.81 7.09
N MET A 15 7.47 14.22 8.08
CA MET A 15 6.88 13.20 8.96
C MET A 15 5.83 13.80 9.91
N ASN A 16 6.07 14.99 10.46
CA ASN A 16 5.09 15.64 11.32
C ASN A 16 3.80 15.97 10.55
N ASP A 17 3.93 16.45 9.31
CA ASP A 17 2.79 16.70 8.44
C ASP A 17 2.03 15.39 8.14
N LEU A 18 2.76 14.30 7.87
CA LEU A 18 2.15 12.98 7.65
C LEU A 18 1.37 12.49 8.88
N LEU A 19 1.90 12.70 10.09
CA LEU A 19 1.25 12.31 11.34
C LEU A 19 0.03 13.15 11.71
N GLN A 20 -0.11 14.34 11.11
CA GLN A 20 -1.29 15.20 11.27
C GLN A 20 -2.43 14.81 10.34
N LEU A 21 -2.19 13.97 9.34
CA LEU A 21 -3.26 13.47 8.48
C LEU A 21 -4.22 12.60 9.30
N ASP A 22 -5.51 12.82 9.11
CA ASP A 22 -6.52 11.92 9.64
C ASP A 22 -6.51 10.63 8.81
N PHE A 23 -6.03 9.54 9.40
CA PHE A 23 -6.04 8.22 8.78
C PHE A 23 -6.70 7.20 9.70
N ARG A 24 -7.36 6.24 9.08
CA ARG A 24 -7.94 5.10 9.78
C ARG A 24 -6.96 3.93 9.74
N VAL A 25 -6.74 3.31 10.89
CA VAL A 25 -5.99 2.07 10.99
C VAL A 25 -6.95 0.91 10.72
N ALA A 26 -6.63 0.08 9.74
CA ALA A 26 -7.34 -1.17 9.52
C ALA A 26 -6.55 -2.32 10.16
N GLU A 27 -7.25 -3.15 10.92
CA GLU A 27 -6.70 -4.32 11.60
C GLU A 27 -7.66 -5.50 11.45
N GLY A 28 -7.15 -6.73 11.57
CA GLY A 28 -7.98 -7.94 11.54
C GLY A 28 -7.27 -9.15 10.94
N PRO A 29 -7.57 -10.37 11.40
CA PRO A 29 -6.97 -11.60 10.86
C PRO A 29 -7.27 -11.84 9.37
N GLU A 30 -8.40 -11.34 8.87
CA GLU A 30 -8.79 -11.41 7.46
C GLU A 30 -7.84 -10.63 6.55
N LEU A 31 -7.32 -9.49 7.03
CA LEU A 31 -6.36 -8.66 6.29
C LEU A 31 -5.07 -9.44 6.04
N TYR A 32 -4.51 -10.03 7.09
CA TYR A 32 -3.29 -10.84 6.98
C TYR A 32 -3.51 -12.10 6.15
N THR A 33 -4.66 -12.76 6.31
CA THR A 33 -4.99 -13.97 5.55
C THR A 33 -5.03 -13.69 4.05
N LEU A 34 -5.70 -12.61 3.65
CA LEU A 34 -5.77 -12.19 2.25
C LEU A 34 -4.40 -11.72 1.73
N ALA A 35 -3.66 -10.94 2.52
CA ALA A 35 -2.32 -10.47 2.16
C ALA A 35 -1.36 -11.64 1.90
N ILE A 36 -1.39 -12.68 2.74
CA ILE A 36 -0.59 -13.91 2.56
C ILE A 36 -1.02 -14.64 1.28
N ALA A 37 -2.32 -14.75 1.01
CA ALA A 37 -2.82 -15.38 -0.22
C ALA A 37 -2.32 -14.65 -1.47
N LEU A 38 -2.40 -13.31 -1.49
CA LEU A 38 -1.88 -12.47 -2.57
C LEU A 38 -0.36 -12.59 -2.72
N SER A 39 0.37 -12.57 -1.59
CA SER A 39 1.84 -12.70 -1.57
C SER A 39 2.28 -14.01 -2.22
N ARG A 40 1.63 -15.13 -1.86
CA ARG A 40 1.89 -16.44 -2.45
C ARG A 40 1.49 -16.51 -3.92
N ARG A 41 0.32 -15.97 -4.28
CA ARG A 41 -0.21 -15.98 -5.66
C ARG A 41 0.71 -15.23 -6.63
N TYR A 42 1.22 -14.07 -6.21
CA TYR A 42 1.98 -13.18 -7.10
C TYR A 42 3.48 -13.16 -6.87
N GLY A 43 3.96 -13.90 -5.85
CA GLY A 43 5.36 -13.94 -5.46
C GLY A 43 5.86 -12.55 -5.09
N HIS A 44 5.10 -11.83 -4.27
CA HIS A 44 5.38 -10.44 -3.89
C HIS A 44 5.43 -10.29 -2.37
N HIS A 45 6.12 -9.28 -1.85
CA HIS A 45 6.33 -9.18 -0.41
C HIS A 45 5.01 -8.99 0.33
N LEU A 46 4.92 -9.61 1.52
CA LEU A 46 3.72 -9.55 2.35
C LEU A 46 3.30 -8.11 2.65
N PHE A 47 4.25 -7.20 2.89
CA PHE A 47 3.94 -5.79 3.18
C PHE A 47 3.29 -5.09 1.98
N ASP A 48 3.79 -5.32 0.76
CA ASP A 48 3.21 -4.75 -0.45
C ASP A 48 1.80 -5.30 -0.69
N THR A 49 1.60 -6.60 -0.48
CA THR A 49 0.29 -7.23 -0.64
C THR A 49 -0.68 -6.92 0.51
N LEU A 50 -0.21 -6.45 1.66
CA LEU A 50 -1.05 -6.05 2.79
C LEU A 50 -1.82 -4.76 2.48
N TYR A 51 -1.20 -3.78 1.83
CA TYR A 51 -1.91 -2.59 1.36
C TYR A 51 -2.96 -2.92 0.30
N HIS A 52 -2.68 -3.89 -0.57
CA HIS A 52 -3.66 -4.32 -1.57
C HIS A 52 -4.82 -5.09 -0.94
N ALA A 53 -4.54 -5.99 0.01
CA ALA A 53 -5.56 -6.70 0.76
C ALA A 53 -6.49 -5.73 1.50
N LEU A 54 -5.95 -4.67 2.11
CA LEU A 54 -6.74 -3.61 2.73
C LEU A 54 -7.69 -2.97 1.70
N ALA A 55 -7.18 -2.58 0.53
CA ALA A 55 -7.99 -1.98 -0.52
C ALA A 55 -9.10 -2.91 -1.05
N LEU A 56 -8.87 -4.23 -1.08
CA LEU A 56 -9.86 -5.21 -1.50
C LEU A 56 -10.95 -5.46 -0.43
N LEU A 57 -10.60 -5.37 0.86
CA LEU A 57 -11.54 -5.55 1.97
C LEU A 57 -12.40 -4.31 2.25
N HIS A 58 -11.94 -3.13 1.83
CA HIS A 58 -12.63 -1.86 2.06
C HIS A 58 -13.08 -1.23 0.73
N PRO A 59 -14.38 -1.24 0.40
CA PRO A 59 -14.90 -0.73 -0.88
C PRO A 59 -14.66 0.75 -1.17
N GLU A 60 -14.27 1.55 -0.20
CA GLU A 60 -13.91 2.97 -0.36
C GLU A 60 -12.41 3.18 -0.55
N ALA A 61 -11.60 2.12 -0.49
CA ALA A 61 -10.16 2.19 -0.60
C ALA A 61 -9.67 1.75 -2.00
N VAL A 62 -8.53 2.31 -2.40
CA VAL A 62 -7.76 1.90 -3.57
C VAL A 62 -6.29 1.95 -3.21
N LEU A 63 -5.54 0.92 -3.61
CA LEU A 63 -4.08 0.93 -3.50
C LEU A 63 -3.50 1.79 -4.64
N VAL A 64 -2.93 2.94 -4.30
CA VAL A 64 -2.13 3.74 -5.22
C VAL A 64 -0.66 3.32 -5.08
N THR A 65 -0.02 2.85 -6.15
CA THR A 65 1.36 2.33 -6.09
C THR A 65 2.25 2.80 -7.23
N VAL A 66 3.56 2.88 -6.99
CA VAL A 66 4.59 3.06 -8.02
C VAL A 66 5.15 1.73 -8.53
N ASP A 67 4.81 0.61 -7.89
CA ASP A 67 5.29 -0.72 -8.29
C ASP A 67 4.53 -1.24 -9.51
N ARG A 68 5.07 -0.95 -10.69
CA ARG A 68 4.56 -1.44 -11.97
C ARG A 68 4.61 -2.97 -12.10
N ARG A 69 5.57 -3.63 -11.46
CA ARG A 69 5.73 -5.09 -11.54
C ARG A 69 4.62 -5.79 -10.77
N TYR A 70 4.25 -5.27 -9.61
CA TYR A 70 3.12 -5.78 -8.86
C TYR A 70 1.79 -5.48 -9.55
N PHE A 71 1.59 -4.23 -9.99
CA PHE A 71 0.40 -3.82 -10.72
C PHE A 71 0.10 -4.72 -11.92
N ALA A 72 1.11 -4.97 -12.77
CA ALA A 72 0.95 -5.81 -13.96
C ALA A 72 0.46 -7.24 -13.64
N LYS A 73 0.78 -7.77 -12.45
CA LYS A 73 0.35 -9.10 -12.01
C LYS A 73 -1.04 -9.08 -11.36
N ALA A 74 -1.34 -8.03 -10.61
CA ALA A 74 -2.46 -7.99 -9.67
C ALA A 74 -3.64 -7.09 -10.11
N GLN A 75 -3.51 -6.33 -11.20
CA GLN A 75 -4.55 -5.39 -11.67
C GLN A 75 -5.93 -6.04 -11.85
N THR A 76 -5.98 -7.34 -12.16
CA THR A 76 -7.23 -8.08 -12.36
C THR A 76 -8.00 -8.35 -11.07
N GLU A 77 -7.35 -8.24 -9.89
CA GLU A 77 -8.04 -8.30 -8.59
C GLU A 77 -8.86 -7.01 -8.33
N GLY A 78 -8.58 -5.93 -9.08
CA GLY A 78 -9.20 -4.62 -8.88
C GLY A 78 -8.57 -3.84 -7.73
N ARG A 79 -9.12 -2.67 -7.39
CA ARG A 79 -8.71 -1.85 -6.22
C ARG A 79 -7.22 -1.49 -6.15
N ILE A 80 -6.57 -1.41 -7.29
CA ILE A 80 -5.18 -0.99 -7.44
C ILE A 80 -5.04 -0.06 -8.64
N ILE A 81 -4.26 1.00 -8.50
CA ILE A 81 -3.96 1.98 -9.55
C ILE A 81 -2.50 2.39 -9.47
N LEU A 82 -1.89 2.72 -10.61
CA LEU A 82 -0.56 3.30 -10.64
C LEU A 82 -0.61 4.77 -10.21
N LEU A 83 0.37 5.22 -9.43
CA LEU A 83 0.47 6.63 -9.01
C LEU A 83 0.49 7.61 -10.19
N GLY A 84 1.02 7.21 -11.34
CA GLY A 84 1.01 8.05 -12.55
C GLY A 84 -0.35 8.19 -13.21
N ASP A 85 -1.31 7.34 -12.84
CA ASP A 85 -2.68 7.31 -13.37
C ASP A 85 -3.72 7.79 -12.34
N PHE A 86 -3.27 8.22 -11.15
CA PHE A 86 -4.09 8.76 -10.06
C PHE A 86 -4.05 10.29 -10.08
#